data_AF-A0A4Q2YB44-F1
#
_entry.id   AF-A0A4Q2YB44-F1
#
_cell.length_a   1.000
_cell.length_b   1.000
_cell.length_c   1.000
_cell.angle_alpha   90.00
_cell.angle_beta   90.00
_cell.angle_gamma   90.00
#
_symmetry.space_group_name_H-M   'P 1'
#
loop_
_entity.id
_entity.type
_entity.pdbx_description
1 polymer ?
#
loop_
_entity_poly.entity_id
_entity_poly.type
_entity_poly.pdbx_seq_one_letter_code
_entity_poly.pdbx_strand_id
1 'polypeptide(L)'
;MIAFRKNSRPPNQATSPTKMPARPVPQQILQRLKQWKKCFWFWNISHYALGLTATIGTVIIAAKPWDPPTDPNTTLGIVVAICTSILTFAKASSKSSCYIQAWRILDVERIAFQLDPDYPEPKLADALRTGEAIIGKTDD
;
A
#
# COMPACT_ATOMS: atom_id res chain seq x y z
N MET A 1 66.24 30.47 23.29
CA MET A 1 64.98 30.66 24.04
C MET A 1 63.87 30.84 23.01
N ILE A 2 63.15 29.77 22.66
CA ILE A 2 62.16 29.75 21.56
C ILE A 2 60.78 29.54 22.18
N ALA A 3 59.89 30.52 22.01
CA ALA A 3 58.53 30.49 22.54
C ALA A 3 57.60 29.69 21.61
N PHE A 4 57.04 28.59 22.13
CA PHE A 4 56.08 27.75 21.42
C PHE A 4 54.67 28.37 21.54
N ARG A 5 54.16 28.97 20.45
CA ARG A 5 52.84 29.61 20.40
C ARG A 5 51.76 28.54 20.15
N LYS A 6 51.01 28.16 21.17
CA LYS A 6 49.90 27.19 21.10
C LYS A 6 48.70 27.86 20.41
N ASN A 7 48.46 27.52 19.14
CA ASN A 7 47.37 28.07 18.35
C ASN A 7 46.09 27.24 18.61
N SER A 8 45.36 27.59 19.67
CA SER A 8 44.10 26.94 20.03
C SER A 8 42.97 27.45 19.14
N ARG A 9 42.59 26.70 18.09
CA ARG A 9 41.32 26.94 17.39
C ARG A 9 40.16 26.63 18.35
N PRO A 10 39.13 27.49 18.44
CA PRO A 10 37.94 27.15 19.19
C PRO A 10 37.24 25.93 18.56
N PRO A 11 36.61 25.07 19.38
CA PRO A 11 35.82 23.96 18.88
C PRO A 11 34.68 24.51 18.03
N ASN A 12 34.58 23.99 16.81
CA ASN A 12 33.49 24.26 15.88
C ASN A 12 32.19 23.86 16.58
N GLN A 13 31.44 24.84 17.10
CA GLN A 13 30.11 24.61 17.67
C GLN A 13 29.24 24.15 16.50
N ALA A 14 29.07 22.85 16.37
CA ALA A 14 28.06 22.26 15.53
C ALA A 14 26.72 22.80 16.03
N THR A 15 26.17 23.77 15.30
CA THR A 15 24.80 24.22 15.47
C THR A 15 23.92 22.98 15.30
N SER A 16 23.42 22.44 16.41
CA SER A 16 22.43 21.38 16.41
C SER A 16 21.33 21.75 15.41
N PRO A 17 21.02 20.91 14.40
CA PRO A 17 20.04 21.26 13.39
C PRO A 17 18.73 21.59 14.10
N THR A 18 18.32 22.85 14.01
CA THR A 18 17.07 23.34 14.55
C THR A 18 15.98 22.49 13.92
N LYS A 19 15.31 21.67 14.74
CA LYS A 19 14.24 20.77 14.30
C LYS A 19 13.05 21.64 13.88
N MET A 20 13.06 22.11 12.63
CA MET A 20 11.97 22.92 12.10
C MET A 20 10.69 22.10 12.21
N PRO A 21 9.60 22.66 12.75
CA PRO A 21 8.34 21.95 12.86
C PRO A 21 7.88 21.55 11.46
N ALA A 22 7.55 20.27 11.29
CA ALA A 22 7.09 19.74 10.00
C ALA A 22 5.86 20.51 9.52
N ARG A 23 5.83 20.85 8.22
CA ARG A 23 4.70 21.57 7.61
C ARG A 23 3.40 20.77 7.76
N PRO A 24 2.27 21.40 8.15
CA PRO A 24 1.00 20.70 8.28
C PRO A 24 0.48 20.24 6.91
N VAL A 25 0.19 18.96 6.77
CA VAL A 25 -0.38 18.37 5.55
C VAL A 25 -1.90 18.54 5.56
N PRO A 26 -2.53 18.89 4.42
CA PRO A 26 -3.99 18.93 4.32
C PRO A 26 -4.65 17.59 4.71
N GLN A 27 -5.70 17.65 5.53
CA GLN A 27 -6.39 16.45 6.05
C GLN A 27 -6.94 15.54 4.94
N GLN A 28 -7.36 16.13 3.82
CA GLN A 28 -7.86 15.39 2.66
C GLN A 28 -6.81 14.41 2.10
N ILE A 29 -5.54 14.82 2.04
CA ILE A 29 -4.43 13.98 1.57
C ILE A 29 -4.20 12.79 2.52
N LEU A 30 -4.23 13.06 3.83
CA LEU A 30 -4.08 12.02 4.84
C LEU A 30 -5.24 11.01 4.80
N GLN A 31 -6.47 11.50 4.57
CA GLN A 31 -7.64 10.64 4.40
C GLN A 31 -7.51 9.75 3.16
N ARG A 32 -7.08 10.30 2.03
CA ARG A 32 -6.87 9.55 0.77
C ARG A 32 -5.80 8.47 0.94
N LEU A 33 -4.66 8.79 1.55
CA LEU A 33 -3.63 7.80 1.86
C LEU A 33 -4.16 6.66 2.74
N LYS A 34 -4.97 6.96 3.76
CA LYS A 34 -5.59 5.93 4.60
C LYS A 34 -6.58 5.06 3.80
N GLN A 35 -7.41 5.68 2.97
CA GLN A 35 -8.40 4.98 2.14
C GLN A 35 -7.71 4.05 1.14
N TRP A 36 -6.75 4.55 0.36
CA TRP A 36 -6.04 3.73 -0.62
C TRP A 36 -5.27 2.57 0.02
N LYS A 37 -4.64 2.79 1.18
CA LYS A 37 -3.98 1.70 1.92
C LYS A 37 -4.98 0.65 2.42
N LYS A 38 -6.18 1.05 2.88
CA LYS A 38 -7.25 0.11 3.26
C LYS A 38 -7.75 -0.68 2.06
N CYS A 39 -8.00 -0.02 0.93
CA CYS A 39 -8.43 -0.69 -0.31
C CYS A 39 -7.37 -1.68 -0.80
N PHE A 40 -6.09 -1.32 -0.77
CA PHE A 40 -4.99 -2.25 -1.05
C PHE A 40 -5.10 -3.51 -0.20
N TRP A 41 -5.22 -3.36 1.12
CA TRP A 41 -5.32 -4.50 2.04
C TRP A 41 -6.59 -5.32 1.81
N PHE A 42 -7.74 -4.68 1.58
CA PHE A 42 -8.99 -5.37 1.29
C PHE A 42 -8.88 -6.26 0.05
N TRP A 43 -8.37 -5.73 -1.06
CA TRP A 43 -8.18 -6.48 -2.30
C TRP A 43 -7.12 -7.57 -2.17
N ASN A 44 -6.02 -7.28 -1.47
CA ASN A 44 -4.94 -8.23 -1.25
C ASN A 44 -5.40 -9.42 -0.39
N ILE A 45 -6.09 -9.16 0.72
CA ILE A 45 -6.65 -10.20 1.60
C ILE A 45 -7.68 -11.03 0.83
N SER A 46 -8.59 -10.38 0.10
CA SER A 46 -9.62 -11.08 -0.67
C SER A 46 -9.00 -12.03 -1.69
N HIS A 47 -7.96 -11.60 -2.42
CA HIS A 47 -7.26 -12.42 -3.40
C HIS A 47 -6.65 -13.68 -2.76
N TYR A 48 -5.88 -13.52 -1.69
CA TYR A 48 -5.22 -14.64 -1.03
C TYR A 48 -6.20 -15.55 -0.28
N ALA A 49 -7.23 -14.99 0.36
CA ALA A 49 -8.25 -15.78 1.05
C ALA A 49 -9.02 -16.66 0.06
N LEU A 50 -9.49 -16.07 -1.06
CA LEU A 50 -10.22 -16.81 -2.09
C LEU A 50 -9.34 -17.85 -2.80
N GLY A 51 -8.08 -17.51 -3.11
CA GLY A 51 -7.14 -18.45 -3.71
C GLY A 51 -6.83 -19.63 -2.79
N LEU A 52 -6.64 -19.37 -1.49
CA LEU A 52 -6.36 -20.41 -0.51
C LEU A 52 -7.56 -21.32 -0.28
N THR A 53 -8.78 -20.77 -0.12
CA THR A 53 -9.99 -21.58 0.06
C THR A 53 -10.30 -22.42 -1.17
N ALA A 54 -10.14 -21.85 -2.38
CA ALA A 54 -10.32 -22.59 -3.63
C ALA A 54 -9.31 -23.75 -3.75
N THR A 55 -8.03 -23.49 -3.43
CA THR A 55 -6.98 -24.52 -3.51
C THR A 55 -7.23 -25.65 -2.52
N ILE A 56 -7.45 -25.32 -1.24
CA ILE A 56 -7.70 -26.33 -0.19
C ILE A 56 -8.96 -27.14 -0.52
N GLY A 57 -10.05 -26.47 -0.91
CA GLY A 57 -11.30 -27.15 -1.23
C GLY A 57 -11.17 -28.05 -2.46
N THR A 58 -10.43 -27.63 -3.49
CA THR A 58 -10.15 -28.48 -4.66
C THR A 58 -9.36 -29.73 -4.26
N VAL A 59 -8.36 -29.60 -3.40
CA VAL A 59 -7.58 -30.74 -2.90
C VAL A 59 -8.45 -31.69 -2.07
N ILE A 60 -9.31 -31.17 -1.19
CA ILE A 60 -10.23 -32.00 -0.39
C ILE A 60 -11.19 -32.79 -1.28
N ILE A 61 -11.74 -32.15 -2.31
CA ILE A 61 -12.65 -32.80 -3.28
C ILE A 61 -11.90 -33.86 -4.08
N ALA A 62 -10.69 -33.55 -4.56
CA ALA A 62 -9.90 -34.48 -5.38
C ALA A 62 -9.36 -35.69 -4.58
N ALA A 63 -9.12 -35.54 -3.28
CA ALA A 63 -8.55 -36.59 -2.43
C ALA A 63 -9.56 -37.65 -1.98
N LYS A 64 -10.87 -37.44 -2.19
CA LYS A 64 -11.91 -38.38 -1.76
C LYS A 64 -12.46 -39.20 -2.93
N PRO A 65 -12.66 -40.52 -2.75
CA PRO A 65 -13.37 -41.33 -3.74
C PRO A 65 -14.82 -40.84 -3.84
N TRP A 66 -15.31 -40.67 -5.07
CA TRP A 66 -16.67 -40.22 -5.36
C TRP A 66 -17.69 -41.29 -4.96
N ASP A 67 -18.58 -40.97 -4.02
CA ASP A 67 -19.60 -41.90 -3.49
C ASP A 67 -20.99 -41.21 -3.42
N PRO A 68 -21.90 -41.42 -4.40
CA PRO A 68 -23.26 -40.87 -4.38
C PRO A 68 -24.19 -41.68 -3.44
N PRO A 69 -25.22 -41.11 -2.75
CA PRO A 69 -25.93 -39.83 -3.00
C PRO A 69 -26.02 -38.86 -1.79
N THR A 70 -25.34 -39.12 -0.67
CA THR A 70 -25.39 -38.31 0.57
C THR A 70 -24.10 -37.53 0.80
N ASP A 71 -23.41 -37.10 -0.26
CA ASP A 71 -22.08 -36.52 -0.10
C ASP A 71 -22.14 -35.03 0.29
N PRO A 72 -21.77 -34.66 1.54
CA PRO A 72 -21.66 -33.27 1.97
C PRO A 72 -20.66 -32.44 1.15
N ASN A 73 -19.85 -33.08 0.29
CA ASN A 73 -18.90 -32.41 -0.59
C ASN A 73 -19.54 -31.57 -1.70
N THR A 74 -20.84 -31.75 -2.01
CA THR A 74 -21.54 -30.93 -3.01
C THR A 74 -21.52 -29.44 -2.64
N THR A 75 -21.76 -29.12 -1.36
CA THR A 75 -21.71 -27.74 -0.85
C THR A 75 -20.31 -27.16 -0.92
N LEU A 76 -19.28 -27.95 -0.58
CA LEU A 76 -17.88 -27.53 -0.70
C LEU A 76 -17.47 -27.27 -2.16
N GLY A 77 -17.91 -28.11 -3.09
CA GLY A 77 -17.69 -27.91 -4.53
C GLY A 77 -18.29 -26.61 -5.05
N ILE A 78 -19.52 -26.30 -4.64
CA ILE A 78 -20.18 -25.03 -5.00
C ILE A 78 -19.40 -23.84 -4.43
N VAL A 79 -18.98 -23.90 -3.16
CA VAL A 79 -18.18 -22.83 -2.53
C VAL A 79 -16.86 -22.62 -3.26
N VAL A 80 -16.13 -23.70 -3.59
CA VAL A 80 -14.87 -23.63 -4.34
C VAL A 80 -15.07 -23.04 -5.73
N ALA A 81 -16.13 -23.44 -6.43
CA ALA A 81 -16.45 -22.91 -7.76
C ALA A 81 -16.79 -21.41 -7.71
N ILE A 82 -17.55 -20.96 -6.70
CA ILE A 82 -17.85 -19.55 -6.48
C ILE A 82 -16.58 -18.76 -6.16
N CYS A 83 -15.75 -19.24 -5.22
CA CYS A 83 -14.49 -18.59 -4.87
C CYS A 83 -13.56 -18.46 -6.09
N THR A 84 -13.45 -19.50 -6.90
CA THR A 84 -12.64 -19.52 -8.13
C THR A 84 -13.18 -18.54 -9.17
N SER A 85 -14.50 -18.47 -9.33
CA SER A 85 -15.15 -17.52 -10.22
C SER A 85 -14.89 -16.07 -9.79
N ILE A 86 -15.09 -15.76 -8.51
CA ILE A 86 -14.79 -14.43 -7.95
C ILE A 86 -13.32 -14.09 -8.14
N LEU A 87 -12.41 -15.03 -7.89
CA LEU A 87 -10.96 -14.83 -8.07
C LEU A 87 -10.62 -14.46 -9.52
N THR A 88 -11.27 -15.11 -10.48
CA THR A 88 -11.05 -14.91 -11.92
C THR A 88 -11.56 -13.55 -12.38
N PHE A 89 -12.76 -13.14 -11.97
CA PHE A 89 -13.38 -11.91 -12.44
C PHE A 89 -12.99 -10.66 -11.65
N ALA A 90 -12.66 -10.77 -10.37
CA ALA A 90 -12.43 -9.61 -9.51
C ALA A 90 -11.16 -8.80 -9.85
N LYS A 91 -10.23 -9.37 -10.64
CA LYS A 91 -8.91 -8.77 -10.95
C LYS A 91 -8.22 -8.19 -9.70
N ALA A 92 -8.41 -8.82 -8.54
CA ALA A 92 -8.08 -8.25 -7.23
C ALA A 92 -6.60 -7.87 -7.09
N SER A 93 -5.69 -8.67 -7.68
CA SER A 93 -4.25 -8.37 -7.71
C SER A 93 -3.92 -7.12 -8.53
N SER A 94 -4.63 -6.87 -9.63
CA SER A 94 -4.45 -5.66 -10.43
C SER A 94 -4.95 -4.45 -9.66
N LYS A 95 -6.15 -4.53 -9.08
CA LYS A 95 -6.74 -3.46 -8.27
C LYS A 95 -5.85 -3.10 -7.07
N SER A 96 -5.38 -4.09 -6.31
CA SER A 96 -4.50 -3.85 -5.15
C SER A 96 -3.20 -3.15 -5.58
N SER A 97 -2.58 -3.60 -6.67
CA SER A 97 -1.33 -3.02 -7.20
C SER A 97 -1.49 -1.53 -7.54
N CYS A 98 -2.62 -1.14 -8.14
CA CYS A 98 -2.88 0.26 -8.48
C CYS A 98 -3.09 1.13 -7.22
N TYR A 99 -3.81 0.62 -6.20
CA TYR A 99 -3.96 1.34 -4.93
C TYR A 99 -2.62 1.57 -4.21
N ILE A 100 -1.74 0.57 -4.17
CA ILE A 100 -0.44 0.74 -3.51
C ILE A 100 0.50 1.64 -4.33
N GLN A 101 0.42 1.62 -5.66
CA GLN A 101 1.18 2.51 -6.52
C GLN A 101 0.73 3.97 -6.33
N ALA A 102 -0.57 4.24 -6.37
CA ALA A 102 -1.15 5.55 -6.10
C ALA A 102 -0.74 6.04 -4.69
N TRP A 103 -0.84 5.16 -3.69
CA TRP A 103 -0.42 5.46 -2.32
C TRP A 103 1.04 5.88 -2.24
N ARG A 104 1.96 5.15 -2.89
CA ARG A 104 3.40 5.45 -2.86
C ARG A 104 3.71 6.82 -3.48
N ILE A 105 3.10 7.14 -4.62
CA ILE A 105 3.30 8.42 -5.31
C ILE A 105 2.90 9.57 -4.38
N LEU A 106 1.70 9.49 -3.78
CA LEU A 106 1.22 10.54 -2.89
C LEU A 106 1.98 10.61 -1.57
N ASP A 107 2.44 9.48 -1.03
CA ASP A 107 3.19 9.41 0.23
C ASP A 107 4.57 10.07 0.11
N VAL A 108 5.28 9.85 -1.01
CA VAL A 108 6.57 10.49 -1.31
C VAL A 108 6.43 12.01 -1.38
N GLU A 109 5.43 12.49 -2.11
CA GLU A 109 5.16 13.92 -2.31
C GLU A 109 4.71 14.59 -1.00
N ARG A 110 3.94 13.87 -0.18
CA ARG A 110 3.61 14.30 1.19
C ARG A 110 4.86 14.47 2.04
N ILE A 111 5.78 13.49 2.03
CA ILE A 111 7.01 13.56 2.82
C ILE A 111 7.86 14.75 2.38
N ALA A 112 8.04 14.94 1.07
CA ALA A 112 8.79 16.06 0.52
C ALA A 112 8.23 17.40 1.01
N PHE A 113 6.91 17.57 0.96
CA PHE A 113 6.22 18.75 1.47
C PHE A 113 6.37 18.99 2.98
N GLN A 114 6.43 17.93 3.77
CA GLN A 114 6.62 18.05 5.22
C GLN A 114 8.04 18.47 5.60
N LEU A 115 9.02 18.05 4.80
CA LEU A 115 10.44 18.26 5.06
C LEU A 115 10.97 19.57 4.46
N ASP A 116 10.41 20.01 3.33
CA ASP A 116 10.83 21.21 2.61
C ASP A 116 9.76 22.31 2.70
N PRO A 117 10.03 23.42 3.43
CA PRO A 117 9.12 24.55 3.52
C PRO A 117 8.79 25.19 2.16
N ASP A 118 9.73 25.15 1.22
CA ASP A 118 9.60 25.75 -0.12
C ASP A 118 8.97 24.78 -1.12
N TYR A 119 8.53 23.59 -0.66
CA TYR A 119 7.89 22.62 -1.54
C TYR A 119 6.57 23.16 -2.11
N PRO A 120 6.37 23.11 -3.45
CA PRO A 120 5.17 23.64 -4.07
C PRO A 120 3.92 22.84 -3.71
N GLU A 121 2.88 23.52 -3.22
CA GLU A 121 1.54 22.92 -3.00
C GLU A 121 0.94 22.25 -4.25
N PRO A 122 1.09 22.82 -5.48
CA PRO A 122 0.55 22.19 -6.68
C PRO A 122 1.07 20.78 -6.93
N LYS A 123 2.30 20.45 -6.50
CA LYS A 123 2.86 19.10 -6.65
C LYS A 123 2.08 18.05 -5.86
N LEU A 124 1.59 18.40 -4.67
CA LEU A 124 0.73 17.51 -3.87
C LEU A 124 -0.62 17.25 -4.56
N ALA A 125 -1.21 18.30 -5.14
CA ALA A 125 -2.47 18.17 -5.89
C ALA A 125 -2.28 17.35 -7.17
N ASP A 126 -1.17 17.54 -7.88
CA ASP A 126 -0.79 16.75 -9.04
C ASP A 126 -0.57 15.27 -8.67
N ALA A 127 0.12 15.00 -7.56
CA ALA A 127 0.35 13.65 -7.06
C ALA A 127 -0.97 12.93 -6.72
N LEU A 128 -1.90 13.65 -6.08
CA LEU A 128 -3.24 13.14 -5.80
C LEU A 128 -3.97 12.80 -7.10
N ARG A 129 -3.97 13.70 -8.09
CA ARG A 129 -4.64 13.49 -9.39
C ARG A 129 -4.05 12.28 -10.13
N THR A 130 -2.72 12.16 -10.15
CA THR A 130 -2.02 11.02 -10.75
C THR A 130 -2.39 9.71 -10.05
N GLY A 131 -2.46 9.71 -8.71
CA GLY A 131 -2.89 8.54 -7.95
C GLY A 131 -4.33 8.13 -8.26
N GLU A 132 -5.28 9.08 -8.28
CA GLU A 132 -6.67 8.82 -8.68
C GLU A 132 -6.75 8.31 -10.13
N ALA A 133 -5.96 8.85 -11.06
CA ALA A 133 -5.92 8.39 -12.45
C ALA A 133 -5.38 6.95 -12.59
N ILE A 134 -4.39 6.56 -11.77
CA ILE A 134 -3.88 5.18 -11.75
C ILE A 134 -4.95 4.20 -11.27
N ILE A 135 -5.69 4.58 -10.22
CA ILE A 135 -6.79 3.77 -9.69
C ILE A 135 -7.90 3.65 -10.74
N GLY A 136 -8.32 4.77 -11.33
CA GLY A 136 -9.40 4.83 -12.32
C GLY A 136 -9.18 3.93 -13.54
N LYS A 137 -7.94 3.83 -14.05
CA LYS A 137 -7.60 2.93 -15.17
C LYS A 137 -7.87 1.45 -14.94
N THR A 138 -8.11 1.04 -13.69
CA THR A 138 -8.34 -0.37 -13.33
C THR A 138 -9.83 -0.69 -13.20
N ASP A 139 -10.68 0.32 -13.23
CA ASP A 139 -12.14 0.19 -13.15
C ASP A 139 -12.82 0.17 -14.54
N ASP A 140 -12.06 0.43 -15.61
CA ASP A 140 -12.43 0.24 -17.03
C ASP A 140 -12.11 -1.18 -17.53
#